data_AF-D9SG76-F1
#
_entry.id   AF-D9SG76-F1
#
_cell.length_a   1.000
_cell.length_b   1.000
_cell.length_c   1.000
_cell.angle_alpha   90.00
_cell.angle_beta   90.00
_cell.angle_gamma   90.00
#
_symmetry.space_group_name_H-M   'P 1'
#
loop_
_entity.id
_entity.type
_entity.pdbx_description
1 polymer ?
#
loop_
_entity_poly.entity_id
_entity_poly.type
_entity_poly.pdbx_seq_one_letter_code
_entity_poly.pdbx_strand_id
1 'polypeptide(L)'
;MNEQNDSHWWEFYGVRYAQGTVVGAMIIFFLFTQNEALKKLLFIPPEPKDFGMPHLILLAVYGLAYCYIASAPILIMHAGRGLMFKSPTNPNPNSGMLSRILWLLIPSFLTTVIYFLNSSSDKTMGSLAVFLFSFLLAFQIQILVSIFKTSWQKTIDYYSAIVKKRKEHEGSSYIESYKHIREHGNSFLIVAFQFFLAIPIFVFVSQPTITSDDSIRHLLIIVLLWVLPAATIWAFGNKLENNLQSM
;
A
#
# COMPACT_ATOMS: atom_id res chain seq x y z
N MET A 1 9.59 43.53 -7.47
CA MET A 1 10.55 42.47 -7.11
C MET A 1 9.74 41.21 -6.91
N ASN A 2 10.03 40.17 -7.69
CA ASN A 2 9.34 38.89 -7.66
C ASN A 2 9.42 38.29 -6.26
N GLU A 3 8.28 38.19 -5.56
CA GLU A 3 8.17 37.31 -4.41
C GLU A 3 8.40 35.88 -4.88
N GLN A 4 9.32 35.23 -4.18
CA GLN A 4 9.86 33.93 -4.49
C GLN A 4 8.72 32.90 -4.60
N ASN A 5 8.79 32.09 -5.66
CA ASN A 5 8.30 30.72 -5.63
C ASN A 5 8.99 30.01 -4.45
N ASP A 6 8.42 30.12 -3.25
CA ASP A 6 8.67 29.15 -2.20
C ASP A 6 7.99 27.86 -2.65
N SER A 7 8.67 27.11 -3.52
CA SER A 7 8.28 25.76 -3.85
C SER A 7 8.23 24.98 -2.55
N HIS A 8 7.03 24.70 -2.08
CA HIS A 8 6.78 23.95 -0.85
C HIS A 8 7.52 22.62 -0.93
N TRP A 9 8.68 22.53 -0.29
CA TRP A 9 9.61 21.42 -0.49
C TRP A 9 9.03 20.08 -0.02
N TRP A 10 8.02 20.11 0.84
CA TRP A 10 7.25 18.95 1.28
C TRP A 10 6.32 18.38 0.20
N GLU A 11 5.92 19.17 -0.80
CA GLU A 11 5.11 18.69 -1.93
C GLU A 11 5.92 17.74 -2.83
N PHE A 12 7.27 17.83 -2.80
CA PHE A 12 8.14 16.95 -3.57
C PHE A 12 7.91 15.49 -3.18
N TYR A 13 7.47 14.69 -4.16
CA TYR A 13 7.32 13.24 -4.02
C TYR A 13 8.57 12.58 -3.39
N GLY A 14 9.78 13.09 -3.69
CA GLY A 14 11.02 12.58 -3.10
C GLY A 14 11.04 12.59 -1.56
N VAL A 15 10.48 13.62 -0.91
CA VAL A 15 10.48 13.74 0.56
C VAL A 15 9.53 12.73 1.20
N ARG A 16 8.35 12.51 0.60
CA ARG A 16 7.37 11.52 1.08
C ARG A 16 7.93 10.10 1.05
N TYR A 17 8.71 9.78 0.02
CA TYR A 17 9.28 8.45 -0.14
C TYR A 17 10.66 8.33 0.51
N ALA A 18 11.31 9.41 0.94
CA ALA A 18 12.64 9.37 1.57
C ALA A 18 12.63 8.58 2.89
N GLN A 19 11.75 8.94 3.83
CA GLN A 19 11.58 8.19 5.08
C GLN A 19 11.20 6.73 4.79
N GLY A 20 10.26 6.52 3.87
CA GLY A 20 9.83 5.18 3.47
C GLY A 20 10.96 4.36 2.86
N THR A 21 11.87 4.97 2.10
CA THR A 21 13.03 4.31 1.48
C THR A 21 14.01 3.81 2.51
N VAL A 22 14.33 4.63 3.52
CA VAL A 22 15.23 4.23 4.62
C VAL A 22 14.64 3.06 5.39
N VAL A 23 13.37 3.17 5.80
CA VAL A 23 12.67 2.10 6.53
C VAL A 23 12.59 0.83 5.68
N GLY A 24 12.26 0.96 4.39
CA GLY A 24 12.15 -0.16 3.48
C GLY A 24 13.48 -0.88 3.25
N ALA A 25 14.58 -0.13 3.18
CA ALA A 25 15.92 -0.71 3.07
C ALA A 25 16.26 -1.56 4.30
N MET A 26 15.94 -1.05 5.50
CA MET A 26 16.13 -1.79 6.75
C MET A 26 15.27 -3.05 6.79
N ILE A 27 14.00 -2.97 6.39
CA ILE A 27 13.08 -4.11 6.36
C ILE A 27 13.56 -5.17 5.37
N ILE A 28 13.88 -4.80 4.12
CA ILE A 28 14.36 -5.75 3.11
C ILE A 28 15.66 -6.41 3.55
N PHE A 29 16.62 -5.63 4.04
CA PHE A 29 17.86 -6.18 4.57
C PHE A 29 17.59 -7.19 5.69
N PHE A 30 16.75 -6.83 6.67
CA PHE A 30 16.38 -7.71 7.76
C PHE A 30 15.70 -9.00 7.28
N LEU A 31 14.70 -8.90 6.41
CA LEU A 31 13.93 -10.05 5.91
C LEU A 31 14.79 -10.99 5.06
N PHE A 32 15.58 -10.44 4.13
CA PHE A 32 16.32 -11.26 3.17
C PHE A 32 17.53 -11.92 3.84
N THR A 33 18.10 -11.33 4.89
CA THR A 33 19.18 -11.96 5.66
C THR A 33 18.73 -13.17 6.48
N GLN A 34 17.42 -13.37 6.71
CA GLN A 34 16.89 -14.56 7.39
C GLN A 34 16.91 -15.83 6.52
N ASN A 35 17.06 -15.68 5.20
CA ASN A 35 16.95 -16.79 4.26
C ASN A 35 18.09 -16.77 3.24
N GLU A 36 18.90 -17.83 3.18
CA GLU A 36 20.10 -17.86 2.34
C GLU A 36 19.81 -17.71 0.83
N ALA A 37 18.62 -18.07 0.35
CA ALA A 37 18.25 -17.85 -1.04
C ALA A 37 17.97 -16.37 -1.32
N LEU A 38 17.21 -15.72 -0.44
CA LEU A 38 16.88 -14.30 -0.56
C LEU A 38 18.08 -13.40 -0.27
N LYS A 39 18.95 -13.78 0.66
CA LYS A 39 20.19 -13.08 0.99
C LYS A 39 21.09 -12.89 -0.23
N LYS A 40 21.15 -13.88 -1.13
CA LYS A 40 21.89 -13.76 -2.40
C LYS A 40 21.34 -12.67 -3.32
N LEU A 41 20.06 -12.34 -3.21
CA LEU A 41 19.42 -11.25 -3.95
C LEU A 41 19.77 -9.87 -3.39
N LEU A 42 20.41 -9.77 -2.22
CA LEU A 42 20.89 -8.48 -1.70
C LEU A 42 22.21 -8.05 -2.36
N PHE A 43 22.95 -8.97 -3.00
CA PHE A 43 24.28 -8.74 -3.55
C PHE A 43 25.25 -8.06 -2.56
N ILE A 44 25.11 -8.38 -1.27
CA ILE A 44 25.98 -7.87 -0.21
C ILE A 44 27.23 -8.75 -0.10
N PRO A 45 28.43 -8.16 0.01
CA PRO A 45 29.66 -8.91 0.09
C PRO A 45 29.74 -9.68 1.42
N PRO A 46 30.43 -10.83 1.43
CA PRO A 46 30.57 -11.63 2.64
C PRO A 46 31.44 -10.93 3.71
N GLU A 47 32.40 -10.11 3.29
CA GLU A 47 33.30 -9.40 4.18
C GLU A 47 32.85 -7.93 4.38
N PRO A 48 32.69 -7.45 5.63
CA PRO A 48 32.24 -6.08 5.90
C PRO A 48 33.11 -4.98 5.29
N LYS A 49 34.41 -5.25 5.07
CA LYS A 49 35.36 -4.31 4.49
C LYS A 49 35.09 -4.00 3.01
N ASP A 50 34.41 -4.91 2.31
CA ASP A 50 34.04 -4.76 0.90
C ASP A 50 32.68 -4.06 0.75
N PHE A 51 31.99 -3.82 1.88
CA PHE A 51 30.77 -3.03 1.90
C PHE A 51 31.11 -1.56 1.59
N GLY A 52 30.38 -0.97 0.65
CA GLY A 52 30.75 0.32 0.09
C GLY A 52 29.57 1.01 -0.57
N MET A 53 29.85 2.15 -1.21
CA MET A 53 28.81 3.01 -1.78
C MET A 53 27.85 2.29 -2.76
N PRO A 54 28.32 1.40 -3.66
CA PRO A 54 27.40 0.65 -4.54
C PRO A 54 26.36 -0.17 -3.78
N HIS A 55 26.75 -0.78 -2.65
CA HIS A 55 25.86 -1.57 -1.80
C HIS A 55 24.84 -0.70 -1.06
N LEU A 56 25.25 0.50 -0.61
CA LEU A 56 24.34 1.49 -0.03
C LEU A 56 23.31 1.99 -1.05
N ILE A 57 23.75 2.27 -2.28
CA ILE A 57 22.85 2.66 -3.38
C ILE A 57 21.87 1.53 -3.67
N LEU A 58 22.35 0.29 -3.75
CA LEU A 58 21.50 -0.86 -4.00
C LEU A 58 20.45 -1.06 -2.90
N LEU A 59 20.84 -0.94 -1.62
CA LEU A 59 19.90 -0.97 -0.50
C LEU A 59 18.88 0.16 -0.57
N ALA A 60 19.28 1.38 -0.97
CA ALA A 60 18.36 2.48 -1.17
C ALA A 60 17.37 2.19 -2.32
N VAL A 61 17.82 1.57 -3.42
CA VAL A 61 16.95 1.14 -4.52
C VAL A 61 15.95 0.08 -4.04
N TYR A 62 16.39 -0.91 -3.27
CA TYR A 62 15.49 -1.90 -2.66
C TYR A 62 14.49 -1.27 -1.71
N GLY A 63 14.95 -0.35 -0.87
CA GLY A 63 14.08 0.38 0.05
C GLY A 63 13.01 1.19 -0.68
N LEU A 64 13.40 1.90 -1.76
CA LEU A 64 12.47 2.67 -2.57
C LEU A 64 11.45 1.76 -3.28
N ALA A 65 11.91 0.67 -3.89
CA ALA A 65 11.04 -0.28 -4.57
C ALA A 65 10.05 -0.93 -3.59
N TYR A 66 10.53 -1.38 -2.43
CA TYR A 66 9.69 -1.96 -1.38
C TYR A 66 8.67 -0.95 -0.84
N CYS A 67 9.11 0.27 -0.57
CA CYS A 67 8.25 1.38 -0.16
C CYS A 67 7.11 1.63 -1.17
N TYR A 68 7.43 1.63 -2.46
CA TYR A 68 6.45 1.81 -3.52
C TYR A 68 5.44 0.63 -3.57
N ILE A 69 5.94 -0.61 -3.56
CA ILE A 69 5.10 -1.83 -3.55
C ILE A 69 4.19 -1.87 -2.32
N ALA A 70 4.75 -1.63 -1.14
CA ALA A 70 4.02 -1.61 0.12
C ALA A 70 2.90 -0.58 0.10
N SER A 71 3.10 0.57 -0.53
CA SER A 71 2.10 1.64 -0.63
C SER A 71 0.91 1.35 -1.57
N ALA A 72 0.93 0.26 -2.35
CA ALA A 72 -0.12 -0.06 -3.33
C ALA A 72 -1.56 -0.01 -2.78
N PRO A 73 -1.90 -0.54 -1.59
CA PRO A 73 -3.26 -0.46 -1.05
C PRO A 73 -3.73 0.98 -0.77
N ILE A 74 -2.79 1.92 -0.55
CA ILE A 74 -3.11 3.34 -0.35
C ILE A 74 -3.76 3.93 -1.60
N LEU A 75 -3.35 3.49 -2.80
CA LEU A 75 -3.99 3.91 -4.05
C LEU A 75 -5.47 3.52 -4.09
N ILE A 76 -5.80 2.32 -3.64
CA ILE A 76 -7.19 1.82 -3.62
C ILE A 76 -8.03 2.59 -2.62
N MET A 77 -7.50 2.81 -1.42
CA MET A 77 -8.15 3.67 -0.42
C MET A 77 -8.37 5.07 -0.95
N HIS A 78 -7.38 5.62 -1.68
CA HIS A 78 -7.48 6.93 -2.29
C HIS A 78 -8.59 6.99 -3.35
N ALA A 79 -8.64 6.01 -4.27
CA ALA A 79 -9.65 5.93 -5.33
C ALA A 79 -11.06 5.67 -4.77
N GLY A 80 -11.17 4.87 -3.71
CA GLY A 80 -12.43 4.51 -3.06
C GLY A 80 -12.91 5.47 -1.98
N ARG A 81 -12.18 6.55 -1.65
CA ARG A 81 -12.50 7.43 -0.51
C ARG A 81 -13.91 8.01 -0.54
N GLY A 82 -14.43 8.33 -1.74
CA GLY A 82 -15.79 8.83 -1.92
C GLY A 82 -16.86 7.80 -1.53
N LEU A 83 -16.52 6.52 -1.52
CA LEU A 83 -17.42 5.43 -1.14
C LEU A 83 -17.28 5.05 0.33
N MET A 84 -16.18 5.42 0.98
CA MET A 84 -15.95 5.12 2.39
C MET A 84 -16.53 6.20 3.31
N PHE A 85 -16.39 7.47 2.91
CA PHE A 85 -16.83 8.61 3.70
C PHE A 85 -18.09 9.26 3.12
N LYS A 86 -18.72 10.11 3.92
CA LYS A 86 -19.91 10.87 3.50
C LYS A 86 -19.57 11.69 2.24
N SER A 87 -20.31 11.45 1.17
CA SER A 87 -20.11 12.12 -0.11
C SER A 87 -21.38 12.03 -0.97
N PRO A 88 -21.42 12.70 -2.14
CA PRO A 88 -22.50 12.50 -3.11
C PRO A 88 -22.66 11.03 -3.55
N THR A 89 -21.56 10.26 -3.61
CA THR A 89 -21.58 8.83 -3.98
C THR A 89 -21.95 7.92 -2.80
N ASN A 90 -21.79 8.40 -1.56
CA ASN A 90 -22.18 7.67 -0.35
C ASN A 90 -22.80 8.62 0.70
N PRO A 91 -24.10 8.96 0.60
CA PRO A 91 -24.74 9.90 1.51
C PRO A 91 -24.89 9.35 2.94
N ASN A 92 -24.99 8.02 3.09
CA ASN A 92 -25.21 7.33 4.37
C ASN A 92 -24.08 6.32 4.63
N PRO A 93 -22.86 6.78 4.98
CA PRO A 93 -21.70 5.91 5.12
C PRO A 93 -21.79 4.91 6.27
N ASN A 94 -22.77 5.03 7.18
CA ASN A 94 -23.00 4.07 8.24
C ASN A 94 -23.96 2.94 7.82
N SER A 95 -24.71 3.12 6.73
CA SER A 95 -25.61 2.08 6.22
C SER A 95 -24.81 0.86 5.77
N GLY A 96 -25.22 -0.34 6.20
CA GLY A 96 -24.51 -1.58 5.89
C GLY A 96 -23.08 -1.66 6.45
N MET A 97 -22.70 -0.83 7.44
CA MET A 97 -21.37 -0.89 8.06
C MET A 97 -21.10 -2.26 8.69
N LEU A 98 -22.08 -2.84 9.39
CA LEU A 98 -21.95 -4.18 9.96
C LEU A 98 -21.70 -5.24 8.88
N SER A 99 -22.47 -5.21 7.79
CA SER A 99 -22.27 -6.13 6.66
C SER A 99 -20.88 -5.98 6.05
N ARG A 100 -20.39 -4.74 5.90
CA ARG A 100 -19.03 -4.49 5.43
C ARG A 100 -17.97 -5.03 6.37
N ILE A 101 -18.11 -4.83 7.68
CA ILE A 101 -17.18 -5.37 8.69
C ILE A 101 -17.19 -6.91 8.65
N LEU A 102 -18.36 -7.54 8.62
CA LEU A 102 -18.48 -9.00 8.54
C LEU A 102 -17.83 -9.55 7.27
N TRP A 103 -17.99 -8.87 6.12
CA TRP A 103 -17.36 -9.26 4.87
C TRP A 103 -15.82 -9.21 4.92
N LEU A 104 -15.23 -8.37 5.79
CA LEU A 104 -13.80 -8.35 6.06
C LEU A 104 -13.37 -9.45 7.04
N LEU A 105 -14.13 -9.61 8.14
CA LEU A 105 -13.75 -10.50 9.24
C LEU A 105 -13.94 -11.98 8.90
N ILE A 106 -15.01 -12.36 8.20
CA ILE A 106 -15.32 -13.76 7.89
C ILE A 106 -14.20 -14.44 7.07
N PRO A 107 -13.77 -13.92 5.90
CA PRO A 107 -12.71 -14.56 5.13
C PRO A 107 -11.36 -14.52 5.86
N SER A 108 -11.08 -13.45 6.61
CA SER A 108 -9.85 -13.32 7.39
C SER A 108 -9.78 -14.34 8.52
N PHE A 109 -10.89 -14.54 9.24
CA PHE A 109 -10.99 -15.55 10.28
C PHE A 109 -10.92 -16.96 9.71
N LEU A 110 -11.64 -17.24 8.61
CA LEU A 110 -11.63 -18.55 7.96
C LEU A 110 -10.22 -18.94 7.50
N THR A 111 -9.51 -18.05 6.81
CA THR A 111 -8.12 -18.30 6.38
C THR A 111 -7.17 -18.49 7.57
N THR A 112 -7.38 -17.75 8.66
CA THR A 112 -6.61 -17.90 9.90
C THR A 112 -6.84 -19.25 10.57
N VAL A 113 -8.09 -19.71 10.64
CA VAL A 113 -8.45 -21.03 11.18
C VAL A 113 -7.85 -22.14 10.31
N ILE A 114 -7.97 -22.03 8.98
CA ILE A 114 -7.35 -22.99 8.05
C ILE A 114 -5.84 -23.05 8.28
N TYR A 115 -5.17 -21.89 8.38
CA TYR A 115 -3.74 -21.85 8.69
C TYR A 115 -3.43 -22.52 10.03
N PHE A 116 -4.16 -22.16 11.10
CA PHE A 116 -3.93 -22.69 12.45
C PHE A 116 -4.05 -24.22 12.54
N LEU A 117 -5.00 -24.79 11.80
CA LEU A 117 -5.26 -26.23 11.78
C LEU A 117 -4.22 -27.00 10.95
N ASN A 118 -3.64 -26.39 9.91
CA ASN A 118 -2.71 -27.05 8.98
C ASN A 118 -1.24 -26.72 9.25
N SER A 119 -0.94 -25.68 10.03
CA SER A 119 0.43 -25.23 10.25
C SER A 119 1.13 -26.06 11.33
N SER A 120 2.31 -26.57 10.98
CA SER A 120 3.27 -27.19 11.91
C SER A 120 4.28 -26.18 12.48
N SER A 121 4.26 -24.92 12.02
CA SER A 121 5.17 -23.86 12.47
C SER A 121 4.55 -23.01 13.59
N ASP A 122 5.21 -21.89 13.97
CA ASP A 122 4.70 -20.98 15.01
C ASP A 122 3.29 -20.49 14.65
N LYS A 123 2.32 -21.04 15.38
CA LYS A 123 0.90 -20.80 15.14
C LYS A 123 0.50 -19.37 15.49
N THR A 124 1.15 -18.74 16.47
CA THR A 124 0.72 -17.42 16.96
C THR A 124 1.08 -16.33 15.95
N MET A 125 2.37 -16.24 15.60
CA MET A 125 2.84 -15.23 14.65
C MET A 125 2.29 -15.50 13.24
N GLY A 126 2.24 -16.77 12.84
CA GLY A 126 1.68 -17.16 11.55
C GLY A 126 0.19 -16.84 11.42
N SER A 127 -0.62 -17.14 12.45
CA SER A 127 -2.05 -16.79 12.44
C SER A 127 -2.27 -15.28 12.38
N LEU A 128 -1.48 -14.49 13.12
CA LEU A 128 -1.55 -13.03 13.06
C LEU A 128 -1.24 -12.52 11.64
N ALA A 129 -0.18 -13.05 11.03
CA ALA A 129 0.24 -12.66 9.70
C ALA A 129 -0.82 -12.98 8.63
N VAL A 130 -1.38 -14.20 8.67
CA VAL A 130 -2.46 -14.62 7.75
C VAL A 130 -3.69 -13.76 7.98
N PHE A 131 -4.08 -13.50 9.23
CA PHE A 131 -5.23 -12.66 9.53
C PHE A 131 -5.07 -11.26 8.95
N LEU A 132 -3.94 -10.59 9.23
CA LEU A 132 -3.69 -9.22 8.78
C LEU A 132 -3.61 -9.13 7.26
N PHE A 133 -2.90 -10.08 6.61
CA PHE A 133 -2.78 -10.10 5.15
C PHE A 133 -4.14 -10.33 4.48
N SER A 134 -4.89 -11.34 4.93
CA SER A 134 -6.24 -11.63 4.41
C SER A 134 -7.21 -10.48 4.66
N PHE A 135 -7.12 -9.82 5.81
CA PHE A 135 -7.95 -8.67 6.16
C PHE A 135 -7.69 -7.49 5.22
N LEU A 136 -6.42 -7.14 5.00
CA LEU A 136 -6.06 -6.05 4.09
C LEU A 136 -6.39 -6.39 2.63
N LEU A 137 -6.21 -7.64 2.21
CA LEU A 137 -6.60 -8.09 0.87
C LEU A 137 -8.12 -8.02 0.67
N ALA A 138 -8.90 -8.52 1.64
CA ALA A 138 -10.35 -8.38 1.63
C ALA A 138 -10.73 -6.89 1.59
N PHE A 139 -10.11 -6.04 2.42
CA PHE A 139 -10.40 -4.62 2.42
C PHE A 139 -10.18 -3.96 1.05
N GLN A 140 -9.09 -4.28 0.37
CA GLN A 140 -8.82 -3.83 -0.99
C GLN A 140 -9.90 -4.30 -1.98
N ILE A 141 -10.28 -5.59 -1.94
CA ILE A 141 -11.31 -6.15 -2.83
C ILE A 141 -12.68 -5.53 -2.54
N GLN A 142 -13.02 -5.28 -1.28
CA GLN A 142 -14.29 -4.65 -0.88
C GLN A 142 -14.44 -3.25 -1.51
N ILE A 143 -13.38 -2.45 -1.42
CA ILE A 143 -13.35 -1.11 -2.02
C ILE A 143 -13.49 -1.23 -3.53
N LEU A 144 -12.74 -2.14 -4.16
CA LEU A 144 -12.78 -2.37 -5.60
C LEU A 144 -14.17 -2.76 -6.08
N VAL A 145 -14.82 -3.72 -5.41
CA VAL A 145 -16.21 -4.11 -5.70
C VAL A 145 -17.15 -2.92 -5.55
N SER A 146 -16.95 -2.09 -4.54
CA SER A 146 -17.75 -0.88 -4.34
C SER A 146 -17.56 0.13 -5.47
N ILE A 147 -16.33 0.32 -5.95
CA ILE A 147 -16.00 1.18 -7.10
C ILE A 147 -16.73 0.69 -8.35
N PHE A 148 -16.61 -0.59 -8.67
CA PHE A 148 -17.22 -1.15 -9.89
C PHE A 148 -18.75 -1.30 -9.81
N LYS A 149 -19.33 -1.38 -8.62
CA LYS A 149 -20.80 -1.34 -8.41
C LYS A 149 -21.38 0.07 -8.48
N THR A 150 -20.56 1.10 -8.26
CA THR A 150 -21.03 2.48 -8.28
C THR A 150 -21.36 2.89 -9.72
N SER A 151 -22.51 3.55 -9.90
CA SER A 151 -22.91 4.09 -11.20
C SER A 151 -21.83 5.02 -11.75
N TRP A 152 -21.48 4.82 -13.03
CA TRP A 152 -20.45 5.62 -13.71
C TRP A 152 -20.74 7.13 -13.66
N GLN A 153 -22.00 7.53 -13.83
CA GLN A 153 -22.38 8.93 -13.76
C GLN A 153 -22.07 9.55 -12.39
N LYS A 154 -22.42 8.84 -11.30
CA LYS A 154 -22.12 9.31 -9.94
C LYS A 154 -20.62 9.44 -9.68
N THR A 155 -19.83 8.54 -10.25
CA THR A 155 -18.36 8.61 -10.21
C THR A 155 -17.85 9.88 -10.90
N ILE A 156 -18.31 10.15 -12.13
CA ILE A 156 -17.91 11.36 -12.87
C ILE A 156 -18.34 12.60 -12.09
N ASP A 157 -19.58 12.68 -11.63
CA ASP A 157 -20.11 13.82 -10.86
C ASP A 157 -19.24 14.09 -9.62
N TYR A 158 -18.84 13.03 -8.91
CA TYR A 158 -17.97 13.13 -7.74
C TYR A 158 -16.60 13.72 -8.07
N TYR A 159 -15.92 13.19 -9.09
CA TYR A 159 -14.59 13.68 -9.48
C TYR A 159 -14.63 15.08 -10.07
N SER A 160 -15.64 15.40 -10.90
CA SER A 160 -15.86 16.74 -11.44
C SER A 160 -16.13 17.77 -10.34
N ALA A 161 -16.91 17.41 -9.32
CA ALA A 161 -17.15 18.28 -8.17
C ALA A 161 -15.87 18.59 -7.39
N ILE A 162 -14.97 17.60 -7.23
CA ILE A 162 -13.66 17.82 -6.59
C ILE A 162 -12.81 18.79 -7.41
N VAL A 163 -12.74 18.61 -8.73
CA VAL A 163 -11.96 19.50 -9.61
C VAL A 163 -12.49 20.92 -9.54
N LYS A 164 -13.81 21.11 -9.62
CA LYS A 164 -14.45 22.42 -9.52
C LYS A 164 -14.13 23.10 -8.18
N LYS A 165 -14.31 22.39 -7.07
CA LYS A 165 -14.07 22.92 -5.71
C LYS A 165 -12.60 23.27 -5.45
N ARG A 166 -11.66 22.56 -6.06
CA ARG A 166 -10.23 22.90 -5.96
C ARG A 166 -9.91 24.20 -6.69
N LYS A 167 -10.48 24.44 -7.87
CA LYS A 167 -10.30 25.69 -8.61
C LYS A 167 -10.90 26.89 -7.87
N GLU A 168 -12.07 26.72 -7.23
CA GLU A 168 -12.74 27.79 -6.48
C GLU A 168 -11.92 28.32 -5.28
N HIS A 169 -11.02 27.50 -4.72
CA HIS A 169 -10.29 27.79 -3.49
C HIS A 169 -8.76 27.69 -3.67
N GLU A 170 -8.29 27.77 -4.92
CA GLU A 170 -6.87 27.76 -5.26
C GLU A 170 -6.15 28.92 -4.54
N GLY A 171 -5.02 28.62 -3.89
CA GLY A 171 -4.27 29.59 -3.07
C GLY A 171 -4.84 29.89 -1.68
N SER A 172 -5.93 29.22 -1.25
CA SER A 172 -6.44 29.40 0.12
C SER A 172 -5.55 28.71 1.17
N SER A 173 -5.25 29.41 2.26
CA SER A 173 -4.51 28.87 3.42
C SER A 173 -5.13 27.59 4.00
N TYR A 174 -6.47 27.48 3.90
CA TYR A 174 -7.20 26.28 4.33
C TYR A 174 -6.86 25.04 3.48
N ILE A 175 -6.83 25.16 2.15
CA ILE A 175 -6.46 24.03 1.27
C ILE A 175 -5.00 23.65 1.50
N GLU A 176 -4.11 24.62 1.67
CA GLU A 176 -2.69 24.35 1.90
C GLU A 176 -2.46 23.61 3.23
N SER A 177 -3.11 24.07 4.29
CA SER A 177 -3.10 23.38 5.60
C SER A 177 -3.62 21.95 5.50
N TYR A 178 -4.70 21.73 4.74
CA TYR A 178 -5.25 20.39 4.51
C TYR A 178 -4.32 19.49 3.67
N LYS A 179 -3.71 20.02 2.61
CA LYS A 179 -2.72 19.28 1.79
C LYS A 179 -1.56 18.84 2.67
N HIS A 180 -1.01 19.74 3.48
CA HIS A 180 0.13 19.47 4.35
C HIS A 180 -0.15 18.33 5.34
N ILE A 181 -1.31 18.36 6.02
CA ILE A 181 -1.73 17.27 6.93
C ILE A 181 -1.88 15.95 6.16
N ARG A 182 -2.48 15.98 4.97
CA ARG A 182 -2.67 14.80 4.13
C ARG A 182 -1.33 14.22 3.67
N GLU A 183 -0.37 15.06 3.32
CA GLU A 183 0.96 14.62 2.85
C GLU A 183 1.77 13.99 3.96
N HIS A 184 1.76 14.58 5.16
CA HIS A 184 2.35 13.95 6.34
C HIS A 184 1.66 12.63 6.70
N GLY A 185 0.33 12.62 6.73
CA GLY A 185 -0.45 11.40 6.98
C GLY A 185 -0.14 10.29 5.98
N ASN A 186 0.04 10.62 4.71
CA ASN A 186 0.42 9.66 3.68
C ASN A 186 1.82 9.06 3.93
N SER A 187 2.80 9.87 4.35
CA SER A 187 4.16 9.38 4.67
C SER A 187 4.12 8.34 5.80
N PHE A 188 3.42 8.64 6.89
CA PHE A 188 3.26 7.68 8.00
C PHE A 188 2.50 6.43 7.58
N LEU A 189 1.47 6.58 6.74
CA LEU A 189 0.71 5.46 6.23
C LEU A 189 1.57 4.54 5.36
N ILE A 190 2.45 5.09 4.52
CA ILE A 190 3.42 4.30 3.74
C ILE A 190 4.29 3.45 4.67
N VAL A 191 4.84 4.02 5.74
CA VAL A 191 5.63 3.27 6.73
C VAL A 191 4.81 2.16 7.41
N ALA A 192 3.56 2.44 7.79
CA ALA A 192 2.69 1.42 8.38
C ALA A 192 2.44 0.25 7.42
N PHE A 193 2.17 0.53 6.14
CA PHE A 193 1.95 -0.52 5.14
C PHE A 193 3.21 -1.32 4.79
N GLN A 194 4.40 -0.74 4.94
CA GLN A 194 5.65 -1.49 4.87
C GLN A 194 5.70 -2.57 5.96
N PHE A 195 5.36 -2.25 7.20
CA PHE A 195 5.30 -3.28 8.25
C PHE A 195 4.20 -4.32 8.01
N PHE A 196 3.02 -3.90 7.54
CA PHE A 196 1.95 -4.85 7.22
C PHE A 196 2.32 -5.85 6.12
N LEU A 197 3.09 -5.43 5.11
CA LEU A 197 3.62 -6.33 4.10
C LEU A 197 4.79 -7.18 4.63
N ALA A 198 5.60 -6.63 5.54
CA ALA A 198 6.77 -7.32 6.10
C ALA A 198 6.38 -8.53 6.96
N ILE A 199 5.30 -8.44 7.74
CA ILE A 199 4.86 -9.50 8.66
C ILE A 199 4.64 -10.87 7.97
N PRO A 200 3.81 -10.98 6.91
CA PRO A 200 3.62 -12.26 6.21
C PRO A 200 4.90 -12.74 5.52
N ILE A 201 5.77 -11.82 5.08
CA ILE A 201 7.07 -12.21 4.51
C ILE A 201 7.96 -12.82 5.59
N PHE A 202 8.07 -12.14 6.74
CA PHE A 202 8.84 -12.58 7.90
C PHE A 202 8.49 -14.02 8.32
N VAL A 203 7.19 -14.33 8.37
CA VAL A 203 6.70 -15.66 8.80
C VAL A 203 7.24 -16.80 7.94
N PHE A 204 7.37 -16.62 6.62
CA PHE A 204 7.87 -17.70 5.77
C PHE A 204 9.40 -17.67 5.64
N VAL A 205 10.04 -16.49 5.56
CA VAL A 205 11.51 -16.41 5.44
C VAL A 205 12.23 -16.92 6.68
N SER A 206 11.57 -16.88 7.84
CA SER A 206 12.11 -17.37 9.12
C SER A 206 11.90 -18.88 9.32
N GLN A 207 11.23 -19.57 8.39
CA GLN A 207 10.97 -21.01 8.52
C GLN A 207 12.14 -21.83 7.95
N PRO A 208 12.81 -22.67 8.77
CA PRO A 208 13.97 -23.45 8.33
C PRO A 208 13.60 -24.58 7.34
N THR A 209 12.32 -24.93 7.24
CA THR A 209 11.83 -26.04 6.42
C THR A 209 11.48 -25.65 4.99
N ILE A 210 11.42 -24.35 4.67
CA ILE A 210 11.05 -23.87 3.34
C ILE A 210 12.27 -23.90 2.43
N THR A 211 12.14 -24.54 1.26
CA THR A 211 13.22 -24.59 0.28
C THR A 211 13.50 -23.20 -0.31
N SER A 212 14.66 -23.03 -0.94
CA SER A 212 15.03 -21.78 -1.63
C SER A 212 14.01 -21.40 -2.71
N ASP A 213 13.58 -22.36 -3.53
CA ASP A 213 12.63 -22.13 -4.62
C ASP A 213 11.24 -21.80 -4.09
N ASP A 214 10.81 -22.48 -3.03
CA ASP A 214 9.55 -22.17 -2.36
C ASP A 214 9.58 -20.76 -1.77
N SER A 215 10.69 -20.31 -1.18
CA SER A 215 10.81 -18.96 -0.60
C SER A 215 10.57 -17.87 -1.65
N ILE A 216 11.18 -18.00 -2.83
CA ILE A 216 10.99 -17.07 -3.94
C ILE A 216 9.55 -17.13 -4.45
N ARG A 217 8.98 -18.33 -4.61
CA ARG A 217 7.59 -18.51 -5.05
C ARG A 217 6.60 -17.83 -4.10
N HIS A 218 6.74 -18.04 -2.79
CA HIS A 218 5.86 -17.42 -1.80
C HIS A 218 5.99 -15.89 -1.82
N LEU A 219 7.21 -15.35 -1.92
CA LEU A 219 7.44 -13.90 -2.05
C LEU A 219 6.69 -13.33 -3.25
N LEU A 220 6.82 -13.96 -4.42
CA LEU A 220 6.16 -13.52 -5.65
C LEU A 220 4.63 -13.57 -5.53
N ILE A 221 4.08 -14.62 -4.93
CA ILE A 221 2.63 -14.74 -4.71
C ILE A 221 2.13 -13.64 -3.78
N ILE A 222 2.81 -13.40 -2.65
CA ILE A 222 2.44 -12.36 -1.69
C ILE A 222 2.45 -10.99 -2.36
N VAL A 223 3.52 -10.64 -3.07
CA VAL A 223 3.65 -9.36 -3.78
C VAL A 223 2.59 -9.23 -4.87
N LEU A 224 2.34 -10.29 -5.64
CA LEU A 224 1.31 -10.28 -6.69
C LEU A 224 -0.07 -10.02 -6.10
N LEU A 225 -0.48 -10.77 -5.07
CA LEU A 225 -1.76 -10.59 -4.40
C LEU A 225 -1.89 -9.20 -3.76
N TRP A 226 -0.79 -8.66 -3.24
CA TRP A 226 -0.76 -7.33 -2.62
C TRP A 226 -0.97 -6.19 -3.64
N VAL A 227 -0.33 -6.29 -4.81
CA VAL A 227 -0.31 -5.22 -5.83
C VAL A 227 -1.46 -5.34 -6.82
N LEU A 228 -1.95 -6.55 -7.11
CA LEU A 228 -2.95 -6.79 -8.15
C LEU A 228 -4.21 -5.92 -8.00
N PRO A 229 -4.81 -5.76 -6.80
CA PRO A 229 -5.96 -4.88 -6.63
C PRO A 229 -5.64 -3.43 -7.01
N ALA A 230 -4.44 -2.91 -6.70
CA ALA A 230 -4.04 -1.55 -7.04
C ALA A 230 -3.79 -1.39 -8.54
N ALA A 231 -3.22 -2.41 -9.19
CA ALA A 231 -3.03 -2.44 -10.63
C ALA A 231 -4.36 -2.33 -11.40
N THR A 232 -5.45 -2.91 -10.89
CA THR A 232 -6.77 -2.75 -11.53
C THR A 232 -7.33 -1.32 -11.46
N ILE A 233 -6.97 -0.56 -10.42
CA ILE A 233 -7.38 0.84 -10.26
C ILE A 233 -6.72 1.73 -11.33
N TRP A 234 -5.53 1.38 -11.80
CA TRP A 234 -4.89 2.08 -12.92
C TRP A 234 -5.77 2.07 -14.18
N ALA A 235 -6.34 0.91 -14.53
CA ALA A 235 -7.26 0.81 -15.67
C ALA A 235 -8.54 1.64 -15.48
N PHE A 236 -9.06 1.67 -14.25
CA PHE A 236 -10.19 2.54 -13.89
C PHE A 236 -9.86 4.02 -14.05
N GLY A 237 -8.66 4.44 -13.61
CA GLY A 237 -8.16 5.80 -13.75
C GLY A 237 -8.08 6.26 -15.21
N ASN A 238 -7.48 5.44 -16.08
CA ASN A 238 -7.40 5.74 -17.52
C ASN A 238 -8.78 5.90 -18.16
N LYS A 239 -9.74 5.04 -17.78
CA LYS A 239 -11.11 5.18 -18.25
C LYS A 239 -11.73 6.51 -17.81
N LEU A 240 -11.50 6.92 -16.56
CA LEU A 240 -12.00 8.19 -16.02
C LEU A 240 -11.42 9.38 -16.80
N GLU A 241 -10.11 9.38 -17.02
CA GLU A 241 -9.41 10.44 -17.76
C GLU A 241 -9.93 10.59 -19.20
N ASN A 242 -10.05 9.48 -19.94
CA ASN A 242 -10.57 9.49 -21.30
C ASN A 242 -11.99 10.06 -21.39
N ASN A 243 -12.85 9.79 -20.40
CA ASN A 243 -14.21 10.32 -20.37
C ASN A 243 -14.22 11.82 -20.08
N LEU A 244 -13.38 12.29 -19.16
CA LEU A 244 -13.29 13.71 -18.82
C LEU A 244 -12.72 14.55 -19.98
N GLN A 245 -11.85 13.98 -20.82
CA GLN A 245 -11.35 14.66 -22.02
C GLN A 245 -12.40 14.75 -23.15
N SER A 246 -13.40 13.87 -23.13
CA SER A 246 -14.48 13.84 -24.14
C SER A 246 -15.70 14.72 -23.79
N MET A 247 -15.70 15.34 -22.60
CA MET A 247 -16.74 16.26 -22.11
C MET A 247 -16.35 17.71 -22.34
#